data_AF-A0A970PFD0-F1
#
_entry.id   AF-A0A970PFD0-F1
#
_cell.length_a   1.000
_cell.length_b   1.000
_cell.length_c   1.000
_cell.angle_alpha   90.00
_cell.angle_beta   90.00
_cell.angle_gamma   90.00
#
_symmetry.space_group_name_H-M   'P 1'
#
loop_
_entity.id
_entity.type
_entity.pdbx_description
1 polymer ?
#
loop_
_entity_poly.entity_id
_entity_poly.type
_entity_poly.pdbx_seq_one_letter_code
_entity_poly.pdbx_strand_id
1 'polypeptide(L)'
;MALKNDQYNQILREYDERRFRNKHELDKRIQEAYQAIPQLKDLEDELISLSAQSGRLALFGNTEALDELKDNTTRLREQQRQLLLDNGYPEDYLHIQYSCNKCKDSGFISNEKCSCFKQAIADMIYEGSNIKSVLELENFSTFSFKYYSDDYIDESIGLSPLSNMQKIVATCKSFIRHFDKKHENLLFLGNTGVGKTFLANCIAKELLDRGYTVIYLTAFRLFDILEKYKFGKEAENTLAAANQFEYILDCDMLIIDDLGTELSNSFTTSQLYLIINERLLRQKSTLISTNLSLDNLNTNYSERIYSRIISNYCIRRIVGEDIRLHKAIKL
;
A
#
# COMPACT_ATOMS: atom_id res chain seq x y z
N MET A 1 12.19 -6.54 -8.31
CA MET A 1 12.87 -7.79 -7.89
C MET A 1 11.98 -8.51 -6.89
N ALA A 2 12.15 -9.82 -6.70
CA ALA A 2 11.40 -10.57 -5.70
C ALA A 2 11.78 -10.16 -4.30
N LEU A 3 10.77 -9.99 -3.42
CA LEU A 3 10.94 -10.15 -1.98
C LEU A 3 11.50 -11.55 -1.72
N LYS A 4 12.83 -11.66 -1.74
CA LYS A 4 13.54 -12.83 -1.21
C LYS A 4 13.07 -13.02 0.23
N ASN A 5 13.10 -14.24 0.77
CA ASN A 5 12.86 -14.45 2.20
C ASN A 5 13.73 -13.51 3.05
N ASP A 6 14.93 -13.19 2.56
CA ASP A 6 15.82 -12.18 3.15
C ASP A 6 15.23 -10.76 3.17
N GLN A 7 14.54 -10.32 2.12
CA GLN A 7 13.94 -8.99 2.04
C GLN A 7 12.67 -8.88 2.91
N TYR A 8 11.86 -9.94 2.99
CA TYR A 8 10.75 -9.97 3.96
C TYR A 8 11.28 -10.00 5.41
N ASN A 9 12.31 -10.81 5.67
CA ASN A 9 13.00 -10.84 6.95
C ASN A 9 13.70 -9.51 7.24
N GLN A 10 14.16 -8.78 6.23
CA GLN A 10 14.72 -7.43 6.36
C GLN A 10 13.63 -6.45 6.84
N ILE A 11 12.44 -6.46 6.25
CA ILE A 11 11.33 -5.62 6.74
C ILE A 11 10.99 -6.00 8.19
N LEU A 12 10.94 -7.29 8.53
CA LEU A 12 10.72 -7.70 9.92
C LEU A 12 11.81 -7.17 10.86
N ARG A 13 13.08 -7.27 10.45
CA ARG A 13 14.22 -6.70 11.19
C ARG A 13 14.11 -5.19 11.35
N GLU A 14 13.68 -4.45 10.32
CA GLU A 14 13.45 -3.00 10.41
C GLU A 14 12.38 -2.65 11.45
N TYR A 15 11.33 -3.47 11.57
CA TYR A 15 10.30 -3.29 12.60
C TYR A 15 10.82 -3.67 14.00
N ASP A 16 11.67 -4.70 14.13
CA ASP A 16 12.37 -5.02 15.38
C ASP A 16 13.33 -3.86 15.77
N GLU A 17 14.08 -3.33 14.82
CA GLU A 17 15.00 -2.20 15.00
C GLU A 17 14.25 -0.92 15.38
N ARG A 18 13.09 -0.64 14.78
CA ARG A 18 12.22 0.48 15.20
C ARG A 18 11.79 0.33 16.65
N ARG A 19 11.31 -0.86 17.05
CA ARG A 19 10.91 -1.11 18.44
C ARG A 19 12.08 -0.96 19.40
N PHE A 20 13.25 -1.49 19.04
CA PHE A 20 14.47 -1.34 19.82
C PHE A 20 14.87 0.13 19.96
N ARG A 21 14.85 0.89 18.87
CA ARG A 21 15.17 2.33 18.85
C ARG A 21 14.21 3.14 19.72
N ASN A 22 12.91 2.96 19.55
CA ASN A 22 11.88 3.68 20.31
C ASN A 22 11.97 3.35 21.81
N LYS A 23 12.31 2.09 22.15
CA LYS A 23 12.57 1.68 23.54
C LYS A 23 13.84 2.34 24.10
N HIS A 24 14.94 2.31 23.35
CA HIS A 24 16.19 2.93 23.78
C HIS A 24 16.07 4.46 23.94
N GLU A 25 15.28 5.11 23.09
CA GLU A 25 14.95 6.54 23.22
C GLU A 25 14.06 6.84 24.43
N LEU A 26 13.11 5.96 24.74
CA LEU A 26 12.36 6.03 26.00
C LEU A 26 13.29 5.87 27.21
N ASP A 27 14.17 4.88 27.23
CA ASP A 27 15.10 4.65 28.34
C ASP A 27 15.98 5.89 28.60
N LYS A 28 16.42 6.57 27.53
CA LYS A 28 17.12 7.86 27.63
C LYS A 28 16.26 8.96 28.26
N ARG A 29 15.01 9.12 27.80
CA ARG A 29 14.07 10.12 28.34
C ARG A 29 13.76 9.86 29.82
N ILE A 30 13.61 8.58 30.21
CA ILE A 30 13.41 8.18 31.61
C ILE A 30 14.64 8.57 32.44
N GLN A 31 15.86 8.24 31.98
CA GLN A 31 17.09 8.60 32.71
C GLN A 31 17.25 10.11 32.87
N GLU A 32 16.95 10.87 31.81
CA GLU A 32 16.96 12.34 31.85
C GLU A 32 15.95 12.87 32.87
N ALA A 33 14.71 12.37 32.84
CA ALA A 33 13.65 12.77 33.76
C ALA A 33 14.02 12.43 35.22
N TYR A 34 14.67 11.30 35.49
CA TYR A 34 15.11 10.93 36.84
C TYR A 34 16.27 11.76 37.36
N GLN A 35 17.15 12.22 36.46
CA GLN A 35 18.21 13.16 36.85
C GLN A 35 17.65 14.55 37.16
N ALA A 36 16.69 15.02 36.37
CA ALA A 36 16.04 16.32 36.57
C ALA A 36 15.08 16.31 37.77
N ILE A 37 14.33 15.22 37.96
CA ILE A 37 13.26 15.08 38.96
C ILE A 37 13.45 13.76 39.72
N PRO A 38 14.34 13.70 40.74
CA PRO A 38 14.63 12.47 41.48
C PRO A 38 13.40 11.81 42.11
N GLN A 39 12.38 12.60 42.49
CA GLN A 39 11.10 12.14 43.05
C GLN A 39 10.33 11.20 42.11
N LEU A 40 10.55 11.28 40.79
CA LEU A 40 9.91 10.37 39.83
C LEU A 40 10.37 8.92 40.02
N LYS A 41 11.63 8.71 40.45
CA LYS A 41 12.17 7.38 40.69
C LYS A 41 11.52 6.74 41.92
N ASP A 42 11.37 7.50 43.00
CA ASP A 42 10.70 7.02 44.22
C ASP A 42 9.24 6.63 43.94
N LEU A 43 8.53 7.42 43.13
CA LEU A 43 7.17 7.11 42.67
C LEU A 43 7.11 5.86 41.78
N GLU A 44 8.10 5.64 40.91
CA GLU A 44 8.16 4.42 40.10
C GLU A 44 8.36 3.18 40.98
N ASP A 45 9.29 3.23 41.93
CA ASP A 45 9.54 2.13 42.86
C ASP A 45 8.27 1.79 43.69
N GLU A 46 7.53 2.82 44.12
CA GLU A 46 6.24 2.64 44.80
C GLU A 46 5.18 2.00 43.89
N LEU A 47 5.05 2.46 42.64
CA LEU A 47 4.14 1.87 41.64
C LEU A 47 4.46 0.40 41.32
N ILE A 48 5.75 0.04 41.23
CA ILE A 48 6.19 -1.35 41.01
C ILE A 48 5.78 -2.22 42.19
N SER A 49 5.98 -1.73 43.43
CA SER A 49 5.63 -2.46 44.65
C SER A 49 4.12 -2.74 44.74
N LEU A 50 3.28 -1.75 44.44
CA LEU A 50 1.83 -1.85 44.42
C LEU A 50 1.34 -2.80 43.32
N SER A 51 1.97 -2.76 42.14
CA SER A 51 1.66 -3.67 41.03
C SER A 51 1.93 -5.13 41.40
N ALA A 52 3.07 -5.40 42.07
CA ALA A 52 3.41 -6.73 42.55
C ALA A 52 2.48 -7.23 43.68
N GLN A 53 2.01 -6.34 44.54
CA GLN A 53 1.01 -6.65 45.57
C GLN A 53 -0.36 -6.96 44.94
N SER A 54 -0.79 -6.16 43.97
CA SER A 54 -2.05 -6.34 43.23
C SER A 54 -2.08 -7.68 42.50
N GLY A 55 -0.99 -8.03 41.80
CA GLY A 55 -0.88 -9.32 41.10
C GLY A 55 -0.97 -10.52 42.04
N ARG A 56 -0.38 -10.44 43.23
CA ARG A 56 -0.51 -11.48 44.26
C ARG A 56 -1.96 -11.61 44.75
N LEU A 57 -2.60 -10.50 45.10
CA LEU A 57 -3.97 -10.53 45.64
C LEU A 57 -5.02 -10.99 44.62
N ALA A 58 -4.83 -10.69 43.33
CA ALA A 58 -5.69 -11.17 42.25
C ALA A 58 -5.72 -12.70 42.15
N LEU A 59 -4.61 -13.38 42.45
CA LEU A 59 -4.54 -14.85 42.48
C LEU A 59 -5.29 -15.45 43.68
N PHE A 60 -5.42 -14.70 44.77
CA PHE A 60 -6.07 -15.15 46.01
C PHE A 60 -7.53 -14.66 46.17
N GLY A 61 -8.08 -13.96 45.17
CA GLY A 61 -9.51 -13.65 45.08
C GLY A 61 -10.05 -12.60 46.05
N ASN A 62 -9.20 -11.74 46.62
CA ASN A 62 -9.63 -10.69 47.56
C ASN A 62 -9.97 -9.38 46.82
N THR A 63 -11.26 -9.12 46.60
CA THR A 63 -11.76 -8.01 45.76
C THR A 63 -11.65 -6.63 46.40
N GLU A 64 -11.84 -6.50 47.72
CA GLU A 64 -11.79 -5.20 48.40
C GLU A 64 -10.37 -4.63 48.45
N ALA A 65 -9.39 -5.49 48.77
CA ALA A 65 -7.97 -5.11 48.76
C ALA A 65 -7.47 -4.76 47.34
N LEU A 66 -8.10 -5.28 46.29
CA LEU A 66 -7.76 -4.95 44.91
C LEU A 66 -8.27 -3.55 44.51
N ASP A 67 -9.42 -3.12 45.03
CA ASP A 67 -9.95 -1.80 44.69
C ASP A 67 -9.16 -0.67 45.39
N GLU A 68 -8.76 -0.86 46.65
CA GLU A 68 -7.86 0.08 47.35
C GLU A 68 -6.50 0.24 46.62
N LEU A 69 -5.95 -0.86 46.10
CA LEU A 69 -4.70 -0.81 45.34
C LEU A 69 -4.85 -0.12 43.98
N LYS A 70 -6.00 -0.24 43.32
CA LYS A 70 -6.30 0.52 42.08
C LYS A 70 -6.37 2.01 42.36
N ASP A 71 -7.03 2.42 43.45
CA ASP A 71 -7.15 3.83 43.83
C ASP A 71 -5.77 4.42 44.14
N ASN A 72 -4.95 3.70 44.90
CA ASN A 72 -3.56 4.10 45.18
C ASN A 72 -2.71 4.21 43.90
N THR A 73 -2.85 3.25 42.98
CA THR A 73 -2.16 3.27 41.67
C THR A 73 -2.57 4.49 40.85
N THR A 74 -3.85 4.85 40.88
CA THR A 74 -4.39 6.01 40.15
C THR A 74 -3.86 7.31 40.73
N ARG A 75 -3.81 7.42 42.07
CA ARG A 75 -3.27 8.60 42.77
C ARG A 75 -1.79 8.82 42.46
N LEU A 76 -0.98 7.76 42.48
CA LEU A 76 0.46 7.85 42.18
C LEU A 76 0.72 8.22 40.71
N ARG A 77 -0.08 7.69 39.77
CA ARG A 77 0.01 8.09 38.35
C ARG A 77 -0.35 9.56 38.14
N GLU A 78 -1.35 10.06 38.87
CA GLU A 78 -1.70 11.49 38.83
C GLU A 78 -0.55 12.36 39.37
N GLN A 79 0.07 11.96 40.49
CA GLN A 79 1.25 12.65 41.04
C GLN A 79 2.43 12.64 40.06
N GLN A 80 2.70 11.50 39.41
CA GLN A 80 3.72 11.39 38.37
C GLN A 80 3.43 12.37 37.21
N ARG A 81 2.17 12.46 36.76
CA ARG A 81 1.77 13.37 35.70
C ARG A 81 1.99 14.84 36.08
N GLN A 82 1.58 15.24 37.28
CA GLN A 82 1.74 16.62 37.75
C GLN A 82 3.22 16.99 37.88
N LEU A 83 4.05 16.11 38.43
CA LEU A 83 5.49 16.35 38.55
C LEU A 83 6.17 16.57 37.20
N LEU A 84 5.78 15.83 36.16
CA LEU A 84 6.29 16.05 34.80
C LEU A 84 5.91 17.45 34.29
N LEU A 85 4.64 17.82 34.41
CA LEU A 85 4.12 19.12 33.94
C LEU A 85 4.75 20.30 34.69
N ASP A 86 4.86 20.22 36.01
CA ASP A 86 5.46 21.26 36.86
C ASP A 86 6.92 21.55 36.51
N ASN A 87 7.62 20.55 35.96
CA ASN A 87 9.01 20.66 35.54
C ASN A 87 9.16 20.85 34.01
N GLY A 88 8.08 21.12 33.29
CA GLY A 88 8.09 21.46 31.87
C GLY A 88 8.18 20.28 30.90
N TYR A 89 7.97 19.04 31.37
CA TYR A 89 7.89 17.86 30.53
C TYR A 89 6.45 17.57 30.10
N PRO A 90 6.23 17.04 28.88
CA PRO A 90 4.92 16.53 28.47
C PRO A 90 4.40 15.41 29.39
N GLU A 91 3.08 15.29 29.51
CA GLU A 91 2.45 14.23 30.33
C GLU A 91 2.79 12.81 29.85
N ASP A 92 3.09 12.64 28.57
CA ASP A 92 3.44 11.36 27.94
C ASP A 92 4.96 11.16 27.77
N TYR A 93 5.79 11.97 28.44
CA TYR A 93 7.25 11.93 28.29
C TYR A 93 7.86 10.58 28.65
N LEU A 94 7.27 9.89 29.64
CA LEU A 94 7.68 8.56 30.10
C LEU A 94 6.95 7.43 29.37
N HIS A 95 6.23 7.73 28.29
CA HIS A 95 5.56 6.75 27.46
C HIS A 95 6.32 6.50 26.16
N ILE A 96 6.25 5.26 25.68
CA ILE A 96 6.84 4.89 24.41
C ILE A 96 6.11 5.62 23.28
N GLN A 97 6.88 6.31 22.43
CA GLN A 97 6.36 6.96 21.24
C GLN A 97 6.55 5.99 20.08
N TYR A 98 5.43 5.48 19.56
CA TYR A 98 5.46 4.53 18.44
C TYR A 98 5.55 5.27 17.11
N SER A 99 6.27 4.68 16.15
CA SER A 99 6.26 5.18 14.77
C SER A 99 4.91 4.91 14.09
N CYS A 100 4.26 3.80 14.44
CA CYS A 100 2.90 3.46 14.02
C CYS A 100 2.01 3.16 15.22
N ASN A 101 1.09 4.08 15.52
CA ASN A 101 0.14 3.93 16.64
C ASN A 101 -0.86 2.76 16.46
N LYS A 102 -1.07 2.27 15.23
CA LYS A 102 -2.01 1.17 14.94
C LYS A 102 -1.45 -0.19 15.39
N CYS A 103 -0.24 -0.52 14.95
CA CYS A 103 0.39 -1.81 15.26
C CYS A 103 1.41 -1.75 16.40
N LYS A 104 1.66 -0.55 16.95
CA LYS A 104 2.69 -0.31 17.97
C LYS A 104 4.06 -0.84 17.52
N ASP A 105 4.40 -0.54 16.26
CA ASP A 105 5.63 -0.96 15.57
C ASP A 105 5.87 -2.48 15.49
N SER A 106 4.85 -3.31 15.71
CA SER A 106 4.95 -4.75 15.46
C SER A 106 4.83 -5.10 13.97
N GLY A 107 4.17 -4.24 13.19
CA GLY A 107 3.79 -4.54 11.80
C GLY A 107 2.50 -5.36 11.67
N PHE A 108 1.89 -5.79 12.77
CA PHE A 108 0.69 -6.62 12.76
C PHE A 108 -0.39 -6.07 13.68
N ILE A 109 -1.65 -6.31 13.33
CA ILE A 109 -2.81 -6.08 14.18
C ILE A 109 -3.50 -7.44 14.32
N SER A 110 -3.42 -8.03 15.50
CA SER A 110 -3.80 -9.43 15.74
C SER A 110 -3.01 -10.37 14.81
N ASN A 111 -3.66 -11.06 13.87
CA ASN A 111 -3.02 -11.92 12.89
C ASN A 111 -2.92 -11.29 11.49
N GLU A 112 -3.38 -10.06 11.31
CA GLU A 112 -3.34 -9.38 10.02
C GLU A 112 -2.18 -8.39 9.94
N LYS A 113 -1.57 -8.31 8.76
CA LYS A 113 -0.53 -7.30 8.49
C LYS A 113 -1.14 -5.91 8.61
N CYS A 114 -0.50 -5.05 9.39
CA CYS A 114 -0.89 -3.64 9.50
C CYS A 114 -0.69 -2.93 8.16
N SER A 115 -1.45 -1.86 7.91
CA SER A 115 -1.29 -1.02 6.71
C SER A 115 0.14 -0.50 6.54
N CYS A 116 0.83 -0.14 7.63
CA CYS A 116 2.23 0.29 7.58
C CYS A 116 3.19 -0.83 7.11
N PHE A 117 2.90 -2.08 7.47
CA PHE A 117 3.72 -3.22 7.09
C PHE A 117 3.43 -3.64 5.65
N LYS A 118 2.16 -3.61 5.24
CA LYS A 118 1.74 -3.74 3.83
C LYS A 118 2.42 -2.67 2.96
N GLN A 119 2.51 -1.43 3.43
CA GLN A 119 3.21 -0.36 2.73
C GLN A 119 4.72 -0.62 2.65
N ALA A 120 5.37 -1.08 3.73
CA ALA A 120 6.79 -1.43 3.69
C ALA A 120 7.07 -2.57 2.70
N ILE A 121 6.17 -3.56 2.59
CA ILE A 121 6.24 -4.61 1.58
C ILE A 121 6.12 -4.03 0.18
N ALA A 122 5.13 -3.17 -0.06
CA ALA A 122 4.95 -2.51 -1.36
C ALA A 122 6.21 -1.70 -1.72
N ASP A 123 6.69 -0.87 -0.79
CA ASP A 123 7.92 -0.08 -0.92
C ASP A 123 9.14 -0.94 -1.29
N MET A 124 9.24 -2.15 -0.74
CA MET A 124 10.31 -3.10 -1.05
C MET A 124 10.17 -3.72 -2.44
N ILE A 125 8.94 -4.06 -2.87
CA ILE A 125 8.67 -4.50 -4.26
C ILE A 125 9.10 -3.40 -5.24
N TYR A 126 8.96 -2.14 -4.82
CA TYR A 126 9.33 -0.95 -5.55
C TYR A 126 10.81 -0.57 -5.45
N GLU A 127 11.65 -1.23 -4.63
CA GLU A 127 13.08 -0.90 -4.54
C GLU A 127 13.76 -1.10 -5.91
N GLY A 128 14.32 -0.01 -6.43
CA GLY A 128 14.87 0.09 -7.79
C GLY A 128 13.91 0.60 -8.86
N SER A 129 12.65 0.91 -8.51
CA SER A 129 11.69 1.61 -9.37
C SER A 129 11.43 3.02 -8.82
N ASN A 130 11.51 4.04 -9.69
CA ASN A 130 11.23 5.44 -9.35
C ASN A 130 9.73 5.70 -9.04
N ILE A 131 8.96 4.68 -8.63
CA ILE A 131 7.51 4.81 -8.54
C ILE A 131 7.08 5.70 -7.38
N LYS A 132 7.79 5.71 -6.24
CA LYS A 132 7.47 6.64 -5.13
C LYS A 132 7.50 8.10 -5.59
N SER A 133 8.59 8.49 -6.26
CA SER A 133 8.74 9.86 -6.79
C SER A 133 7.74 10.12 -7.92
N VAL A 134 7.40 9.13 -8.75
CA VAL A 134 6.34 9.26 -9.75
C VAL A 134 4.98 9.47 -9.11
N LEU A 135 4.61 8.73 -8.06
CA LEU A 135 3.30 8.84 -7.41
C LEU A 135 3.12 10.15 -6.61
N GLU A 136 4.21 10.77 -6.15
CA GLU A 136 4.19 12.12 -5.57
C GLU A 136 3.89 13.19 -6.64
N LEU A 137 4.35 12.99 -7.87
CA LEU A 137 4.17 13.91 -8.99
C LEU A 137 2.89 13.64 -9.79
N GLU A 138 2.47 12.39 -9.91
CA GLU A 138 1.36 11.91 -10.73
C GLU A 138 0.23 11.36 -9.86
N ASN A 139 -0.67 12.25 -9.44
CA ASN A 139 -1.83 11.90 -8.62
C ASN A 139 -3.01 12.84 -8.89
N PHE A 140 -4.16 12.59 -8.25
CA PHE A 140 -5.36 13.40 -8.48
C PHE A 140 -5.22 14.87 -8.09
N SER A 141 -4.26 15.23 -7.23
CA SER A 141 -4.02 16.63 -6.85
C SER A 141 -3.27 17.40 -7.94
N THR A 142 -2.38 16.73 -8.68
CA THR A 142 -1.63 17.31 -9.80
C THR A 142 -2.30 17.09 -11.16
N PHE A 143 -3.35 16.26 -11.21
CA PHE A 143 -4.16 16.04 -12.41
C PHE A 143 -4.78 17.36 -12.89
N SER A 144 -4.69 17.64 -14.21
CA SER A 144 -5.26 18.86 -14.79
C SER A 144 -6.04 18.58 -16.06
N PHE A 145 -7.29 19.02 -16.07
CA PHE A 145 -8.16 18.93 -17.24
C PHE A 145 -7.77 19.87 -18.38
N LYS A 146 -6.90 20.86 -18.14
CA LYS A 146 -6.50 21.88 -19.14
C LYS A 146 -5.79 21.32 -20.39
N TYR A 147 -5.35 20.07 -20.33
CA TYR A 147 -4.64 19.40 -21.42
C TYR A 147 -5.57 18.64 -22.37
N TYR A 148 -6.87 18.59 -22.08
CA TYR A 148 -7.87 17.90 -22.89
C TYR A 148 -8.73 18.93 -23.62
N SER A 149 -8.77 18.86 -24.95
CA SER A 149 -9.56 19.78 -25.77
C SER A 149 -11.06 19.52 -25.61
N ASP A 150 -11.85 20.59 -25.72
CA ASP A 150 -13.31 20.56 -25.81
C ASP A 150 -13.80 21.03 -27.20
N ASP A 151 -12.88 21.26 -28.14
CA ASP A 151 -13.14 21.93 -29.43
C ASP A 151 -13.61 20.97 -30.52
N TYR A 152 -13.55 19.67 -30.27
CA TYR A 152 -14.00 18.63 -31.19
C TYR A 152 -14.65 17.46 -30.46
N ILE A 153 -15.46 16.70 -31.18
CA ILE A 153 -16.08 15.47 -30.71
C ILE A 153 -15.37 14.28 -31.36
N ASP A 154 -14.91 13.33 -30.57
CA ASP A 154 -14.36 12.08 -31.08
C ASP A 154 -15.51 11.17 -31.52
N GLU A 155 -15.53 10.83 -32.81
CA GLU A 155 -16.60 10.04 -33.43
C GLU A 155 -16.77 8.66 -32.78
N SER A 156 -15.70 8.07 -32.25
CA SER A 156 -15.71 6.71 -31.72
C SER A 156 -16.43 6.60 -30.36
N ILE A 157 -16.55 7.72 -29.64
CA ILE A 157 -17.20 7.76 -28.32
C ILE A 157 -18.32 8.82 -28.22
N GLY A 158 -18.47 9.68 -29.22
CA GLY A 158 -19.48 10.74 -29.25
C GLY A 158 -19.29 11.82 -28.17
N LEU A 159 -18.06 12.02 -27.68
CA LEU A 159 -17.72 12.99 -26.63
C LEU A 159 -16.46 13.75 -27.01
N SER A 160 -16.31 14.96 -26.48
CA SER A 160 -15.03 15.66 -26.50
C SER A 160 -14.01 14.96 -25.60
N PRO A 161 -12.69 15.08 -25.87
CA PRO A 161 -11.64 14.59 -24.98
C PRO A 161 -11.80 15.07 -23.54
N LEU A 162 -12.16 16.34 -23.33
CA LEU A 162 -12.41 16.89 -21.99
C LEU A 162 -13.57 16.18 -21.29
N SER A 163 -14.74 16.10 -21.95
CA SER A 163 -15.93 15.44 -21.39
C SER A 163 -15.70 13.94 -21.14
N ASN A 164 -14.98 13.27 -22.03
CA ASN A 164 -14.55 11.88 -21.85
C ASN A 164 -13.68 11.74 -20.60
N MET A 165 -12.64 12.55 -20.48
CA MET A 165 -11.71 12.49 -19.35
C MET A 165 -12.40 12.79 -18.01
N GLN A 166 -13.31 13.76 -17.96
CA GLN A 166 -14.11 14.04 -16.76
C GLN A 166 -14.93 12.82 -16.31
N LYS A 167 -15.59 12.13 -17.25
CA LYS A 167 -16.34 10.89 -16.95
C LYS A 167 -15.42 9.76 -16.48
N ILE A 168 -14.23 9.66 -17.05
CA ILE A 168 -13.24 8.64 -16.68
C ILE A 168 -12.69 8.92 -15.27
N VAL A 169 -12.31 10.16 -14.97
CA VAL A 169 -11.86 10.56 -13.62
C VAL A 169 -12.97 10.32 -12.59
N ALA A 170 -14.22 10.64 -12.92
CA ALA A 170 -15.36 10.34 -12.04
C ALA A 170 -15.54 8.83 -11.82
N THR A 171 -15.37 8.01 -12.87
CA THR A 171 -15.35 6.55 -12.75
C THR A 171 -14.23 6.08 -11.82
N CYS A 172 -13.01 6.59 -11.98
CA CYS A 172 -11.85 6.21 -11.17
C CYS A 172 -12.08 6.55 -9.69
N LYS A 173 -12.58 7.76 -9.40
CA LYS A 173 -12.93 8.17 -8.03
C LYS A 173 -14.05 7.31 -7.43
N SER A 174 -15.04 6.92 -8.24
CA SER A 174 -16.11 6.01 -7.82
C SER A 174 -15.57 4.61 -7.50
N PHE A 175 -14.70 4.07 -8.38
CA PHE A 175 -14.03 2.79 -8.20
C PHE A 175 -13.26 2.76 -6.86
N ILE A 176 -12.41 3.76 -6.61
CA ILE A 176 -11.64 3.87 -5.37
C ILE A 176 -12.56 3.98 -4.14
N ARG A 177 -13.66 4.74 -4.23
CA ARG A 177 -14.62 4.89 -3.12
C ARG A 177 -15.30 3.57 -2.73
N HIS A 178 -15.52 2.69 -3.70
CA HIS A 178 -16.23 1.43 -3.50
C HIS A 178 -15.32 0.20 -3.53
N PHE A 179 -14.00 0.39 -3.44
CA PHE A 179 -13.01 -0.65 -3.63
C PHE A 179 -13.19 -1.86 -2.68
N ASP A 180 -13.56 -1.63 -1.42
CA ASP A 180 -13.86 -2.71 -0.46
C ASP A 180 -15.19 -3.45 -0.72
N LYS A 181 -16.11 -2.78 -1.42
CA LYS A 181 -17.51 -3.23 -1.52
C LYS A 181 -17.80 -3.91 -2.84
N LYS A 182 -17.00 -3.63 -3.86
CA LYS A 182 -17.19 -4.11 -5.22
C LYS A 182 -15.84 -4.50 -5.82
N HIS A 183 -15.76 -5.77 -6.20
CA HIS A 183 -14.64 -6.28 -6.98
C HIS A 183 -14.83 -5.88 -8.43
N GLU A 184 -14.22 -4.77 -8.82
CA GLU A 184 -14.27 -4.21 -10.17
C GLU A 184 -12.88 -4.29 -10.82
N ASN A 185 -12.84 -4.51 -12.13
CA ASN A 185 -11.61 -4.44 -12.90
C ASN A 185 -11.71 -3.29 -13.90
N LEU A 186 -10.59 -2.68 -14.27
CA LEU A 186 -10.55 -1.53 -15.18
C LEU A 186 -9.67 -1.85 -16.39
N LEU A 187 -10.14 -1.49 -17.58
CA LEU A 187 -9.31 -1.53 -18.79
C LEU A 187 -9.25 -0.14 -19.39
N PHE A 188 -8.05 0.44 -19.44
CA PHE A 188 -7.77 1.71 -20.09
C PHE A 188 -7.25 1.49 -21.50
N LEU A 189 -8.04 1.93 -22.48
CA LEU A 189 -7.72 1.89 -23.91
C LEU A 189 -7.45 3.30 -24.41
N GLY A 190 -6.50 3.50 -25.32
CA GLY A 190 -6.29 4.79 -25.95
C GLY A 190 -4.89 4.94 -26.52
N ASN A 191 -4.67 5.98 -27.32
CA ASN A 191 -3.38 6.22 -27.95
C ASN A 191 -2.28 6.58 -26.92
N THR A 192 -1.02 6.55 -27.35
CA THR A 192 0.10 6.98 -26.52
C THR A 192 -0.09 8.44 -26.07
N GLY A 193 0.28 8.74 -24.83
CA GLY A 193 0.32 10.14 -24.34
C GLY A 193 -1.00 10.74 -23.86
N VAL A 194 -2.13 10.04 -23.99
CA VAL A 194 -3.47 10.55 -23.59
C VAL A 194 -3.75 10.52 -22.07
N GLY A 195 -2.82 9.98 -21.26
CA GLY A 195 -2.91 10.00 -19.79
C GLY A 195 -3.32 8.69 -19.10
N LYS A 196 -3.28 7.54 -19.78
CA LYS A 196 -3.59 6.21 -19.20
C LYS A 196 -2.74 5.88 -17.96
N THR A 197 -1.41 5.92 -18.12
CA THR A 197 -0.43 5.70 -17.05
C THR A 197 -0.63 6.66 -15.89
N PHE A 198 -0.87 7.95 -16.18
CA PHE A 198 -1.10 8.96 -15.15
C PHE A 198 -2.33 8.62 -14.30
N LEU A 199 -3.44 8.18 -14.91
CA LEU A 199 -4.64 7.76 -14.18
C LEU A 199 -4.41 6.48 -13.37
N ALA A 200 -3.64 5.53 -13.91
CA ALA A 200 -3.25 4.34 -13.17
C ALA A 200 -2.43 4.70 -11.92
N ASN A 201 -1.49 5.64 -12.04
CA ASN A 201 -0.73 6.21 -10.92
C ASN A 201 -1.63 6.92 -9.89
N CYS A 202 -2.62 7.69 -10.35
CA CYS A 202 -3.61 8.32 -9.47
C CYS A 202 -4.38 7.29 -8.62
N ILE A 203 -4.82 6.19 -9.25
CA ILE A 203 -5.51 5.10 -8.55
C ILE A 203 -4.55 4.40 -7.58
N ALA A 204 -3.33 4.10 -8.01
CA ALA A 204 -2.31 3.46 -7.18
C ALA A 204 -2.04 4.28 -5.90
N LYS A 205 -1.79 5.59 -6.04
CA LYS A 205 -1.52 6.47 -4.91
C LYS A 205 -2.67 6.49 -3.90
N GLU A 206 -3.90 6.70 -4.35
CA GLU A 206 -5.07 6.72 -3.47
C GLU A 206 -5.31 5.38 -2.75
N LEU A 207 -5.08 4.25 -3.42
CA LEU A 207 -5.25 2.94 -2.79
C LEU A 207 -4.14 2.64 -1.78
N LEU A 208 -2.89 3.01 -2.09
CA LEU A 208 -1.77 2.92 -1.14
C LEU A 208 -2.02 3.79 0.09
N ASP A 209 -2.50 5.03 -0.09
CA ASP A 209 -2.81 5.95 1.01
C ASP A 209 -3.92 5.42 1.94
N ARG A 210 -4.83 4.60 1.39
CA ARG A 210 -5.88 3.90 2.16
C ARG A 210 -5.40 2.60 2.80
N GLY A 211 -4.16 2.18 2.54
CA GLY A 211 -3.53 1.00 3.12
C GLY A 211 -3.78 -0.30 2.38
N TYR A 212 -4.25 -0.24 1.13
CA TYR A 212 -4.35 -1.42 0.27
C TYR A 212 -3.00 -1.82 -0.30
N THR A 213 -2.87 -3.10 -0.61
CA THR A 213 -1.70 -3.60 -1.35
C THR A 213 -1.89 -3.36 -2.84
N VAL A 214 -1.02 -2.54 -3.43
CA VAL A 214 -0.99 -2.28 -4.87
C VAL A 214 0.31 -2.84 -5.44
N ILE A 215 0.24 -3.59 -6.53
CA ILE A 215 1.39 -3.97 -7.33
C ILE A 215 1.27 -3.29 -8.69
N TYR A 216 2.27 -2.48 -9.04
CA TYR A 216 2.35 -1.79 -10.31
C TYR A 216 3.49 -2.38 -11.13
N LEU A 217 3.17 -2.91 -12.31
CA LEU A 217 4.15 -3.48 -13.22
C LEU A 217 3.83 -3.03 -14.65
N THR A 218 4.84 -2.63 -15.40
CA THR A 218 4.73 -2.64 -16.88
C THR A 218 4.54 -4.09 -17.34
N ALA A 219 3.82 -4.32 -18.43
CA ALA A 219 3.64 -5.65 -19.01
C ALA A 219 4.98 -6.38 -19.23
N PHE A 220 5.99 -5.69 -19.78
CA PHE A 220 7.34 -6.24 -19.95
C PHE A 220 7.93 -6.82 -18.64
N ARG A 221 7.91 -6.02 -17.56
CA ARG A 221 8.40 -6.46 -16.24
C ARG A 221 7.58 -7.61 -15.66
N LEU A 222 6.26 -7.62 -15.88
CA LEU A 222 5.40 -8.71 -15.44
C LEU A 222 5.83 -10.02 -16.10
N PHE A 223 5.99 -10.04 -17.43
CA PHE A 223 6.40 -11.26 -18.12
C PHE A 223 7.83 -11.71 -17.82
N ASP A 224 8.77 -10.77 -17.61
CA ASP A 224 10.13 -11.08 -17.14
C ASP A 224 10.12 -11.81 -15.79
N ILE A 225 9.27 -11.39 -14.85
CA ILE A 225 9.08 -12.07 -13.56
C ILE A 225 8.54 -13.50 -13.76
N LEU A 226 7.55 -13.66 -14.63
CA LEU A 226 6.91 -14.95 -14.88
C LEU A 226 7.83 -15.93 -15.61
N GLU A 227 8.64 -15.43 -16.55
CA GLU A 227 9.63 -16.22 -17.26
C GLU A 227 10.68 -16.77 -16.28
N LYS A 228 11.20 -15.93 -15.39
CA LYS A 228 12.12 -16.34 -14.32
C LYS A 228 11.49 -17.33 -13.36
N TYR A 229 10.21 -17.18 -13.04
CA TYR A 229 9.48 -18.15 -12.21
C TYR A 229 9.39 -19.53 -12.88
N LYS A 230 9.04 -19.59 -14.17
CA LYS A 230 8.80 -20.86 -14.88
C LYS A 230 10.07 -21.55 -15.37
N PHE A 231 11.11 -20.79 -15.71
CA PHE A 231 12.32 -21.32 -16.36
C PHE A 231 13.61 -21.06 -15.57
N GLY A 232 13.53 -20.43 -14.40
CA GLY A 232 14.67 -20.19 -13.52
C GLY A 232 15.31 -21.51 -13.07
N LYS A 233 16.60 -21.69 -13.37
CA LYS A 233 17.37 -22.92 -13.10
C LYS A 233 17.98 -22.99 -11.69
N GLU A 234 17.98 -21.89 -10.95
CA GLU A 234 18.60 -21.79 -9.63
C GLU A 234 17.54 -21.83 -8.53
N ALA A 235 17.66 -22.77 -7.58
CA ALA A 235 16.66 -23.04 -6.55
C ALA A 235 16.27 -21.81 -5.70
N GLU A 236 17.22 -20.93 -5.39
CA GLU A 236 16.95 -19.67 -4.66
C GLU A 236 16.14 -18.67 -5.49
N ASN A 237 16.42 -18.58 -6.80
CA ASN A 237 15.68 -17.72 -7.71
C ASN A 237 14.27 -18.25 -7.97
N THR A 238 14.08 -19.57 -7.99
CA THR A 238 12.76 -20.20 -8.14
C THR A 238 11.86 -19.94 -6.94
N LEU A 239 12.36 -20.05 -5.70
CA LEU A 239 11.60 -19.75 -4.48
C LEU A 239 11.21 -18.27 -4.39
N ALA A 240 12.13 -17.37 -4.70
CA ALA A 240 11.87 -15.94 -4.70
C ALA A 240 10.82 -15.54 -5.77
N ALA A 241 10.93 -16.12 -6.97
CA ALA A 241 9.96 -15.89 -8.05
C ALA A 241 8.58 -16.51 -7.75
N ALA A 242 8.53 -17.65 -7.04
CA ALA A 242 7.28 -18.24 -6.57
C ALA A 242 6.55 -17.32 -5.59
N ASN A 243 7.28 -16.75 -4.63
CA ASN A 243 6.71 -15.79 -3.68
C ASN A 243 6.18 -14.54 -4.40
N GLN A 244 6.91 -14.00 -5.38
CA GLN A 244 6.41 -12.86 -6.17
C GLN A 244 5.13 -13.16 -6.91
N PHE A 245 5.05 -14.36 -7.50
CA PHE A 245 3.89 -14.76 -8.26
C PHE A 245 2.66 -14.80 -7.36
N GLU A 246 2.76 -15.40 -6.16
CA GLU A 246 1.66 -15.37 -5.19
C GLU A 246 1.31 -13.95 -4.75
N TYR A 247 2.29 -13.06 -4.52
CA TYR A 247 1.98 -11.64 -4.24
C TYR A 247 1.24 -10.95 -5.38
N ILE A 248 1.60 -11.23 -6.64
CA ILE A 248 0.89 -10.72 -7.82
C ILE A 248 -0.55 -11.24 -7.86
N LEU A 249 -0.81 -12.47 -7.42
CA LEU A 249 -2.16 -13.03 -7.35
C LEU A 249 -2.97 -12.51 -6.16
N ASP A 250 -2.34 -12.26 -5.01
CA ASP A 250 -3.04 -11.94 -3.76
C ASP A 250 -3.15 -10.44 -3.44
N CYS A 251 -2.34 -9.59 -4.07
CA CYS A 251 -2.44 -8.14 -3.87
C CYS A 251 -3.85 -7.63 -4.19
N ASP A 252 -4.31 -6.65 -3.42
CA ASP A 252 -5.67 -6.10 -3.53
C ASP A 252 -5.87 -5.47 -4.91
N MET A 253 -4.84 -4.80 -5.43
CA MET A 253 -4.84 -4.19 -6.76
C MET A 253 -3.60 -4.55 -7.56
N LEU A 254 -3.78 -5.14 -8.74
CA LEU A 254 -2.72 -5.33 -9.72
C LEU A 254 -2.90 -4.33 -10.86
N ILE A 255 -1.86 -3.55 -11.16
CA ILE A 255 -1.80 -2.66 -12.31
C ILE A 255 -0.80 -3.23 -13.31
N ILE A 256 -1.29 -3.52 -14.51
CA ILE A 256 -0.51 -3.95 -15.67
C ILE A 256 -0.51 -2.80 -16.68
N ASP A 257 0.57 -2.05 -16.71
CA ASP A 257 0.71 -0.87 -17.56
C ASP A 257 1.34 -1.22 -18.92
N ASP A 258 0.88 -0.55 -19.98
CA ASP A 258 1.35 -0.68 -21.36
C ASP A 258 1.39 -2.15 -21.86
N LEU A 259 0.30 -2.88 -21.65
CA LEU A 259 0.08 -4.22 -22.23
C LEU A 259 0.10 -4.14 -23.77
N GLY A 260 0.88 -5.01 -24.41
CA GLY A 260 1.06 -5.02 -25.86
C GLY A 260 2.42 -4.53 -26.33
N THR A 261 3.30 -4.13 -25.40
CA THR A 261 4.68 -3.71 -25.69
C THR A 261 5.68 -4.88 -25.64
N GLU A 262 5.30 -5.98 -25.02
CA GLU A 262 6.09 -7.20 -24.94
C GLU A 262 6.05 -8.03 -26.23
N LEU A 263 6.99 -8.98 -26.34
CA LEU A 263 6.94 -9.99 -27.40
C LEU A 263 5.78 -10.96 -27.13
N SER A 264 4.71 -10.86 -27.92
CA SER A 264 3.60 -11.80 -27.83
C SER A 264 4.04 -13.18 -28.33
N ASN A 265 3.88 -14.19 -27.46
CA ASN A 265 4.12 -15.59 -27.77
C ASN A 265 3.16 -16.47 -26.94
N SER A 266 3.21 -17.79 -27.16
CA SER A 266 2.35 -18.74 -26.45
C SER A 266 2.57 -18.72 -24.94
N PHE A 267 3.78 -18.40 -24.48
CA PHE A 267 4.10 -18.28 -23.07
C PHE A 267 3.44 -17.05 -22.44
N THR A 268 3.64 -15.85 -23.00
CA THR A 268 3.06 -14.60 -22.47
C THR A 268 1.53 -14.68 -22.46
N THR A 269 0.94 -15.22 -23.52
CA THR A 269 -0.50 -15.50 -23.59
C THR A 269 -0.97 -16.43 -22.48
N SER A 270 -0.28 -17.55 -22.27
CA SER A 270 -0.67 -18.52 -21.23
C SER A 270 -0.53 -17.95 -19.81
N GLN A 271 0.52 -17.17 -19.56
CA GLN A 271 0.74 -16.56 -18.24
C GLN A 271 -0.24 -15.43 -17.95
N LEU A 272 -0.55 -14.58 -18.94
CA LEU A 272 -1.55 -13.52 -18.78
C LEU A 272 -2.92 -14.11 -18.49
N TYR A 273 -3.29 -15.19 -19.19
CA TYR A 273 -4.53 -15.93 -18.93
C TYR A 273 -4.59 -16.42 -17.49
N LEU A 274 -3.52 -17.04 -17.01
CA LEU A 274 -3.44 -17.57 -15.65
C LEU A 274 -3.67 -16.47 -14.61
N ILE A 275 -2.97 -15.34 -14.74
CA ILE A 275 -3.10 -14.21 -13.82
C ILE A 275 -4.52 -13.66 -13.81
N ILE A 276 -5.08 -13.36 -14.98
CA ILE A 276 -6.43 -12.81 -15.09
C ILE A 276 -7.43 -13.78 -14.47
N ASN A 277 -7.33 -15.08 -14.78
CA ASN A 277 -8.25 -16.08 -14.27
C ASN A 277 -8.17 -16.25 -12.76
N GLU A 278 -6.98 -16.42 -12.20
CA GLU A 278 -6.77 -16.58 -10.76
C GLU A 278 -7.26 -15.36 -9.98
N ARG A 279 -6.95 -14.15 -10.46
CA ARG A 279 -7.40 -12.92 -9.79
C ARG A 279 -8.92 -12.74 -9.85
N LEU A 280 -9.57 -13.11 -10.96
CA LEU A 280 -11.04 -13.12 -11.04
C LEU A 280 -11.64 -14.12 -10.04
N LEU A 281 -11.08 -15.33 -9.92
CA LEU A 281 -11.53 -16.34 -8.96
C LEU A 281 -11.34 -15.89 -7.51
N ARG A 282 -10.21 -15.24 -7.21
CA ARG A 282 -9.90 -14.69 -5.87
C ARG A 282 -10.59 -13.36 -5.58
N GLN A 283 -11.39 -12.84 -6.51
CA GLN A 283 -12.04 -11.53 -6.41
C GLN A 283 -11.05 -10.38 -6.14
N LYS A 284 -9.89 -10.41 -6.80
CA LYS A 284 -8.85 -9.39 -6.69
C LYS A 284 -8.89 -8.44 -7.88
N SER A 285 -8.86 -7.13 -7.61
CA SER A 285 -9.08 -6.09 -8.62
C SER A 285 -7.86 -5.92 -9.53
N THR A 286 -8.07 -5.76 -10.82
CA THR A 286 -7.01 -5.60 -11.81
C THR A 286 -7.27 -4.39 -12.70
N LEU A 287 -6.26 -3.55 -12.92
CA LEU A 287 -6.26 -2.50 -13.94
C LEU A 287 -5.26 -2.85 -15.02
N ILE A 288 -5.70 -2.82 -16.27
CA ILE A 288 -4.85 -2.99 -17.43
C ILE A 288 -4.88 -1.69 -18.23
N SER A 289 -3.71 -1.19 -18.63
CA SER A 289 -3.59 -0.11 -19.60
C SER A 289 -2.97 -0.67 -20.90
N THR A 290 -3.48 -0.22 -22.05
CA THR A 290 -2.95 -0.67 -23.35
C THR A 290 -3.17 0.36 -24.46
N ASN A 291 -2.26 0.38 -25.42
CA ASN A 291 -2.39 1.11 -26.69
C ASN A 291 -3.08 0.28 -27.78
N LEU A 292 -3.39 -1.00 -27.52
CA LEU A 292 -4.04 -1.89 -28.48
C LEU A 292 -5.53 -1.56 -28.61
N SER A 293 -6.07 -1.77 -29.81
CA SER A 293 -7.52 -1.88 -30.00
C SER A 293 -8.05 -3.17 -29.37
N LEU A 294 -9.36 -3.26 -29.16
CA LEU A 294 -10.00 -4.49 -28.69
C LEU A 294 -9.77 -5.67 -29.64
N ASP A 295 -9.78 -5.41 -30.95
CA ASP A 295 -9.51 -6.44 -31.96
C ASP A 295 -8.07 -6.94 -31.87
N ASN A 296 -7.09 -6.02 -31.75
CA ASN A 296 -5.69 -6.39 -31.59
C ASN A 296 -5.44 -7.14 -30.28
N LEU A 297 -6.19 -6.83 -29.22
CA LEU A 297 -6.11 -7.57 -27.97
C LEU A 297 -6.56 -9.04 -28.16
N ASN A 298 -7.63 -9.26 -28.93
CA ASN A 298 -8.09 -10.62 -29.28
C ASN A 298 -7.04 -11.37 -30.12
N THR A 299 -6.52 -10.73 -31.16
CA THR A 299 -5.51 -11.32 -32.04
C THR A 299 -4.21 -11.65 -31.30
N ASN A 300 -3.75 -10.76 -30.41
CA ASN A 300 -2.45 -10.89 -29.75
C ASN A 300 -2.46 -11.84 -28.55
N TYR A 301 -3.59 -12.01 -27.85
CA TYR A 301 -3.66 -12.74 -26.57
C TYR A 301 -4.73 -13.84 -26.51
N SER A 302 -5.36 -14.19 -27.64
CA SER A 302 -6.45 -15.16 -27.76
C SER A 302 -7.83 -14.70 -27.30
N GLU A 303 -8.83 -15.34 -27.89
CA GLU A 303 -10.26 -15.17 -27.61
C GLU A 303 -10.60 -15.42 -26.13
N ARG A 304 -9.88 -16.32 -25.46
CA ARG A 304 -10.15 -16.65 -24.05
C ARG A 304 -9.82 -15.52 -23.10
N ILE A 305 -8.75 -14.78 -23.38
CA ILE A 305 -8.36 -13.60 -22.60
C ILE A 305 -9.31 -12.45 -22.94
N TYR A 306 -9.55 -12.22 -24.22
CA TYR A 306 -10.50 -11.22 -24.70
C TYR A 306 -11.88 -11.37 -24.04
N SER A 307 -12.46 -12.57 -24.08
CA SER A 307 -13.77 -12.87 -23.50
C SER A 307 -13.83 -12.57 -22.00
N ARG A 308 -12.80 -12.93 -21.23
CA ARG A 308 -12.71 -12.59 -19.79
C ARG A 308 -12.62 -11.09 -19.55
N ILE A 309 -11.83 -10.38 -20.35
CA ILE A 309 -11.67 -8.94 -20.20
C ILE A 309 -12.99 -8.23 -20.52
N ILE A 310 -13.61 -8.51 -21.66
CA ILE A 310 -14.88 -7.87 -22.05
C ILE A 310 -15.99 -8.12 -21.04
N SER A 311 -16.06 -9.31 -20.44
CA SER A 311 -17.12 -9.67 -19.49
C SER A 311 -16.91 -9.15 -18.07
N ASN A 312 -15.65 -8.94 -17.63
CA ASN A 312 -15.34 -8.65 -16.22
C ASN A 312 -14.66 -7.28 -15.99
N TYR A 313 -14.31 -6.55 -17.04
CA TYR A 313 -13.61 -5.26 -16.94
C TYR A 313 -14.51 -4.10 -17.36
N CYS A 314 -14.46 -3.04 -16.58
CA CYS A 314 -15.04 -1.75 -16.95
C CYS A 314 -14.11 -1.08 -17.95
N ILE A 315 -14.47 -1.16 -19.24
CA ILE A 315 -13.67 -0.61 -20.33
C ILE A 315 -13.84 0.90 -20.37
N ARG A 316 -12.72 1.63 -20.38
CA ARG A 316 -12.66 3.08 -20.53
C ARG A 316 -11.71 3.45 -21.65
N ARG A 317 -12.29 3.91 -22.77
CA ARG A 317 -11.55 4.48 -23.89
C ARG A 317 -11.24 5.94 -23.61
N ILE A 318 -9.95 6.24 -23.51
CA ILE A 318 -9.39 7.57 -23.33
C ILE A 318 -8.97 8.10 -24.71
N VAL A 319 -9.55 9.22 -25.10
CA VAL A 319 -9.27 9.91 -26.36
C VAL A 319 -8.65 11.27 -26.10
N GLY A 320 -7.94 11.80 -27.10
CA GLY A 320 -7.25 13.08 -27.02
C GLY A 320 -5.90 13.04 -27.72
N GLU A 321 -5.23 14.18 -27.70
CA GLU A 321 -3.89 14.37 -28.23
C GLU A 321 -2.82 13.91 -27.23
N ASP A 322 -1.56 13.79 -27.68
CA ASP A 322 -0.45 13.48 -26.79
C ASP A 322 -0.12 14.68 -25.91
N ILE A 323 -0.52 14.59 -24.64
CA ILE A 323 -0.33 15.63 -23.63
C ILE A 323 1.16 15.92 -23.38
N ARG A 324 2.05 14.95 -23.63
CA ARG A 324 3.49 15.11 -23.45
C ARG A 324 4.04 16.13 -24.44
N LEU A 325 3.49 16.20 -25.66
CA LEU A 325 3.86 17.21 -26.65
C LEU A 325 3.43 18.61 -26.19
N HIS A 326 2.22 18.75 -25.63
CA HIS A 326 1.72 20.02 -25.10
C HIS A 326 2.56 20.53 -23.93
N LYS A 327 3.09 19.62 -23.10
CA LYS A 327 4.01 19.97 -22.00
C LYS A 327 5.39 20.37 -22.52
N ALA A 328 5.89 19.71 -23.57
CA ALA A 328 7.19 20.00 -24.15
C ALA A 328 7.24 21.37 -24.88
N ILE A 329 6.14 21.77 -25.53
CA ILE A 329 6.04 23.04 -26.28
C ILE A 329 5.80 24.26 -25.36
N LYS A 330 5.41 24.05 -24.10
CA LYS A 330 5.18 25.11 -23.10
C LYS A 330 6.40 25.41 -22.21
N LEU A 331 7.59 25.04 -22.65
CA LEU A 331 8.90 25.57 -22.20
C LEU A 331 9.41 26.55 -23.25
#